data_AF-A0A352N895-F1
#
_entry.id   AF-A0A352N895-F1
#
_cell.length_a   1.000
_cell.length_b   1.000
_cell.length_c   1.000
_cell.angle_alpha   90.00
_cell.angle_beta   90.00
_cell.angle_gamma   90.00
#
_symmetry.space_group_name_H-M   'P 1'
#
loop_
_entity.id
_entity.type
_entity.pdbx_description
1 polymer ?
#
loop_
_entity_poly.entity_id
_entity_poly.type
_entity_poly.pdbx_seq_one_letter_code
_entity_poly.pdbx_strand_id
1 'polypeptide(L)'
;MAKHIDWKDDSGKFRSWNRKIDWKELYGEWVKLGLEIDATIQIEAVAYKDWPDRQKNLAEYGKAFAGYFGPSHANLVTSAEIGNEPAGNKKYTPEQYKEVFRIMARALREGDPKLKIVSCAVQAGKTDGYCQPIDVLKGESALYDVINLHQYALLKGWPSFERTFPEDPNFRFIGILQDAIAWRDQNAPGKPVWLTEFGYDASSKQPAPNNKDWKDCTDLQQAQWIVRSFLSLCAIDIERAYLYFFNDGDSPSFHASSGITRNMEPKMSYWAMAHLYKSLGDYRMKSVIEKDTKGAYVFEFVNGQYPTKLVWVAWSPTGRELEMQKDLKIPGKLIKAERMPTTKDEKTAVALTPDDKNTVRIQLTESPLYIWIEK
;
A
#
# COMPACT_ATOMS: atom_id res chain seq x y z
N MET A 1 -11.61 4.36 -23.58
CA MET A 1 -10.95 4.41 -24.90
C MET A 1 -9.78 5.38 -24.82
N ALA A 2 -8.56 4.87 -24.64
CA ALA A 2 -7.37 5.72 -24.66
C ALA A 2 -7.10 6.13 -26.12
N LYS A 3 -7.23 7.42 -26.43
CA LYS A 3 -6.80 7.97 -27.72
C LYS A 3 -5.26 7.98 -27.74
N HIS A 4 -4.69 7.54 -28.85
CA HIS A 4 -3.29 7.80 -29.15
C HIS A 4 -3.08 9.32 -29.25
N ILE A 5 -2.17 9.85 -28.46
CA ILE A 5 -1.76 11.25 -28.49
C ILE A 5 -0.38 11.30 -29.13
N ASP A 6 -0.30 11.87 -30.33
CA ASP A 6 0.96 12.15 -31.02
C ASP A 6 1.49 13.50 -30.53
N TRP A 7 2.62 13.48 -29.81
CA TRP A 7 3.28 14.68 -29.32
C TRP A 7 4.73 14.81 -29.83
N LYS A 8 5.20 16.07 -29.97
CA LYS A 8 6.58 16.43 -30.27
C LYS A 8 7.14 17.37 -29.19
N ASP A 9 8.30 17.02 -28.64
CA ASP A 9 9.09 17.86 -27.74
C ASP A 9 9.97 18.85 -28.52
N ASP A 10 9.71 20.14 -28.38
CA ASP A 10 10.60 21.19 -28.88
C ASP A 10 11.66 21.63 -27.83
N SER A 11 11.61 21.09 -26.60
CA SER A 11 12.53 21.44 -25.51
C SER A 11 13.79 20.56 -25.42
N GLY A 12 13.73 19.34 -25.95
CA GLY A 12 14.84 18.40 -26.01
C GLY A 12 15.34 17.84 -24.66
N LYS A 13 14.64 18.10 -23.55
CA LYS A 13 15.13 17.82 -22.19
C LYS A 13 14.65 16.51 -21.59
N PHE A 14 13.59 15.89 -22.12
CA PHE A 14 13.09 14.60 -21.62
C PHE A 14 12.83 13.64 -22.79
N ARG A 15 13.75 12.71 -23.01
CA ARG A 15 13.54 11.57 -23.92
C ARG A 15 12.96 10.40 -23.14
N SER A 16 11.66 10.16 -23.23
CA SER A 16 11.08 8.90 -22.75
C SER A 16 11.61 7.73 -23.58
N TRP A 17 11.88 6.60 -22.92
CA TRP A 17 12.19 5.34 -23.59
C TRP A 17 11.00 5.02 -24.52
N ASN A 18 11.24 5.01 -25.84
CA ASN A 18 10.28 4.80 -26.93
C ASN A 18 9.35 5.96 -27.36
N ARG A 19 9.52 7.22 -26.93
CA ARG A 19 8.76 8.40 -27.46
C ARG A 19 7.22 8.33 -27.37
N LYS A 20 6.64 7.49 -26.51
CA LYS A 20 5.19 7.20 -26.54
C LYS A 20 4.36 7.85 -25.44
N ILE A 21 4.97 8.49 -24.45
CA ILE A 21 4.26 9.05 -23.29
C ILE A 21 4.82 10.45 -23.00
N ASP A 22 3.92 11.45 -23.02
CA ASP A 22 4.15 12.76 -22.41
C ASP A 22 3.66 12.71 -20.95
N TRP A 23 4.61 12.70 -20.02
CA TRP A 23 4.32 12.63 -18.59
C TRP A 23 3.63 13.88 -18.07
N LYS A 24 3.86 15.05 -18.67
CA LYS A 24 3.17 16.28 -18.29
C LYS A 24 1.68 16.16 -18.58
N GLU A 25 1.33 15.65 -19.76
CA GLU A 25 -0.06 15.44 -20.14
C GLU A 25 -0.71 14.36 -19.27
N LEU A 26 -0.08 13.19 -19.14
CA LEU A 26 -0.64 12.09 -18.35
C LEU A 26 -0.84 12.46 -16.88
N TYR A 27 0.19 13.01 -16.22
CA TYR A 27 0.07 13.46 -14.84
C TYR A 27 -0.88 14.65 -14.71
N GLY A 28 -0.92 15.54 -15.70
CA GLY A 28 -1.89 16.64 -15.75
C GLY A 28 -3.33 16.15 -15.76
N GLU A 29 -3.65 15.10 -16.52
CA GLU A 29 -4.98 14.48 -16.53
C GLU A 29 -5.33 13.85 -15.17
N TRP A 30 -4.37 13.18 -14.52
CA TRP A 30 -4.58 12.60 -13.19
C TRP A 30 -4.80 13.67 -12.12
N VAL A 31 -4.02 14.75 -12.14
CA VAL A 31 -4.20 15.89 -11.22
C VAL A 31 -5.55 16.57 -11.44
N LYS A 32 -6.03 16.72 -12.68
CA LYS A 32 -7.38 17.23 -12.97
C LYS A 32 -8.49 16.35 -12.40
N LEU A 33 -8.24 15.04 -12.25
CA LEU A 33 -9.14 14.09 -11.59
C LEU A 33 -9.01 14.09 -10.06
N GLY A 34 -8.13 14.93 -9.50
CA GLY A 34 -7.90 15.03 -8.07
C GLY A 34 -6.96 13.97 -7.50
N LEU A 35 -6.17 13.30 -8.33
CA LEU A 35 -5.17 12.34 -7.87
C LEU A 35 -3.88 13.06 -7.45
N GLU A 36 -3.35 12.69 -6.29
CA GLU A 36 -1.98 12.97 -5.90
C GLU A 36 -1.03 11.96 -6.57
N ILE A 37 0.18 12.41 -6.92
CA ILE A 37 1.17 11.59 -7.63
C ILE A 37 2.46 11.53 -6.82
N ASP A 38 2.75 10.33 -6.34
CA ASP A 38 4.01 9.97 -5.72
C ASP A 38 4.82 9.19 -6.77
N ALA A 39 6.00 9.70 -7.13
CA ALA A 39 6.79 9.16 -8.24
C ALA A 39 8.03 8.42 -7.74
N THR A 40 8.25 7.19 -8.20
CA THR A 40 9.47 6.42 -7.88
C THR A 40 10.55 6.58 -8.95
N ILE A 41 11.69 7.15 -8.57
CA ILE A 41 12.90 7.23 -9.40
C ILE A 41 13.69 5.93 -9.20
N GLN A 42 13.48 4.96 -10.10
CA GLN A 42 14.11 3.63 -10.04
C GLN A 42 15.60 3.67 -10.42
N ILE A 43 16.45 4.13 -9.50
CA ILE A 43 17.92 4.21 -9.68
C ILE A 43 18.54 2.84 -10.02
N GLU A 44 17.92 1.76 -9.57
CA GLU A 44 18.32 0.36 -9.79
C GLU A 44 18.13 -0.11 -11.24
N ALA A 45 17.51 0.70 -12.10
CA ALA A 45 17.53 0.49 -13.55
C ALA A 45 18.96 0.57 -14.14
N VAL A 46 19.88 1.26 -13.44
CA VAL A 46 21.30 1.35 -13.79
C VAL A 46 22.10 0.68 -12.68
N ALA A 47 23.06 -0.20 -12.99
CA ALA A 47 23.91 -0.75 -11.94
C ALA A 47 24.83 0.32 -11.37
N TYR A 48 25.18 0.24 -10.08
CA TYR A 48 26.02 1.25 -9.43
C TYR A 48 27.33 1.57 -10.18
N LYS A 49 27.96 0.54 -10.76
CA LYS A 49 29.21 0.64 -11.55
C LYS A 49 29.03 1.21 -12.97
N ASP A 50 27.79 1.22 -13.48
CA ASP A 50 27.48 1.57 -14.87
C ASP A 50 27.04 3.04 -15.00
N TRP A 51 26.98 3.80 -13.89
CA TRP A 51 26.72 5.24 -13.94
C TRP A 51 27.91 5.99 -14.58
N PRO A 52 27.73 6.63 -15.75
CA PRO A 52 28.70 7.62 -16.22
C PRO A 52 28.66 8.82 -15.26
N ASP A 53 29.80 9.44 -14.97
CA ASP A 53 29.94 10.61 -14.06
C ASP A 53 28.81 10.71 -13.01
N ARG A 54 28.76 9.71 -12.12
CA ARG A 54 27.61 9.43 -11.24
C ARG A 54 27.16 10.66 -10.46
N GLN A 55 28.12 11.41 -9.92
CA GLN A 55 27.86 12.64 -9.17
C GLN A 55 27.08 13.64 -10.02
N LYS A 56 27.60 13.95 -11.21
CA LYS A 56 26.99 14.92 -12.11
C LYS A 56 25.63 14.45 -12.60
N ASN A 57 25.53 13.21 -13.09
CA ASN A 57 24.33 12.73 -13.75
C ASN A 57 23.14 12.56 -12.80
N LEU A 58 23.38 12.06 -11.57
CA LEU A 58 22.34 12.01 -10.54
C LEU A 58 21.89 13.41 -10.12
N ALA A 59 22.84 14.35 -9.96
CA ALA A 59 22.52 15.71 -9.55
C ALA A 59 21.74 16.47 -10.64
N GLU A 60 22.16 16.37 -11.90
CA GLU A 60 21.46 16.98 -13.03
C GLU A 60 20.05 16.39 -13.20
N TYR A 61 19.90 15.07 -13.08
CA TYR A 61 18.59 14.41 -13.15
C TYR A 61 17.67 14.86 -12.01
N GLY A 62 18.12 14.79 -10.76
CA GLY A 62 17.30 15.15 -9.60
C GLY A 62 16.84 16.60 -9.65
N LYS A 63 17.75 17.53 -9.97
CA LYS A 63 17.42 18.95 -10.10
C LYS A 63 16.45 19.21 -11.24
N ALA A 64 16.63 18.54 -12.39
CA ALA A 64 15.73 18.68 -13.53
C ALA A 64 14.33 18.09 -13.26
N PHE A 65 14.26 16.92 -12.62
CA PHE A 65 13.00 16.27 -12.26
C PHE A 65 12.19 17.14 -11.29
N ALA A 66 12.79 17.52 -10.16
CA ALA A 66 12.12 18.35 -9.17
C ALA A 66 11.78 19.74 -9.71
N GLY A 67 12.70 20.37 -10.45
CA GLY A 67 12.52 21.68 -11.07
C GLY A 67 11.45 21.73 -12.17
N TYR A 68 10.98 20.57 -12.64
CA TYR A 68 9.90 20.47 -13.61
C TYR A 68 8.60 20.03 -12.96
N PHE A 69 8.59 18.84 -12.35
CA PHE A 69 7.37 18.19 -11.87
C PHE A 69 6.93 18.66 -10.48
N GLY A 70 7.83 19.25 -9.71
CA GLY A 70 7.62 19.50 -8.29
C GLY A 70 6.53 20.54 -7.97
N PRO A 71 6.07 20.61 -6.70
CA PRO A 71 4.96 21.46 -6.26
C PRO A 71 5.17 22.97 -6.43
N SER A 72 6.41 23.44 -6.48
CA SER A 72 6.74 24.85 -6.71
C SER A 72 6.72 25.22 -8.21
N HIS A 73 6.58 24.23 -9.09
CA HIS A 73 6.71 24.37 -10.55
C HIS A 73 5.43 23.92 -11.25
N ALA A 74 5.45 22.83 -12.01
CA ALA A 74 4.26 22.32 -12.69
C ALA A 74 3.23 21.73 -11.72
N ASN A 75 3.61 21.47 -10.46
CA ASN A 75 2.76 20.89 -9.42
C ASN A 75 2.06 19.61 -9.88
N LEU A 76 2.85 18.71 -10.47
CA LEU A 76 2.39 17.43 -10.99
C LEU A 76 2.74 16.28 -10.06
N VAL A 77 3.83 16.39 -9.30
CA VAL A 77 4.33 15.34 -8.40
C VAL A 77 4.46 15.91 -6.99
N THR A 78 3.84 15.23 -6.02
CA THR A 78 3.85 15.62 -4.59
C THR A 78 5.04 15.06 -3.85
N SER A 79 5.53 13.88 -4.24
CA SER A 79 6.71 13.27 -3.65
C SER A 79 7.52 12.45 -4.65
N ALA A 80 8.81 12.30 -4.37
CA ALA A 80 9.73 11.49 -5.14
C ALA A 80 10.44 10.46 -4.26
N GLU A 81 10.25 9.18 -4.57
CA GLU A 81 10.97 8.07 -3.98
C GLU A 81 12.31 7.85 -4.70
N ILE A 82 13.39 7.69 -3.94
CA ILE A 82 14.73 7.48 -4.50
C ILE A 82 15.07 5.98 -4.44
N GLY A 83 14.86 5.29 -5.56
CA GLY A 83 14.92 3.83 -5.70
C GLY A 83 13.62 3.14 -5.27
N ASN A 84 13.38 1.94 -5.77
CA ASN A 84 12.25 1.09 -5.34
C ASN A 84 12.73 0.04 -4.33
N GLU A 85 13.42 -1.00 -4.84
CA GLU A 85 13.98 -2.12 -4.08
C GLU A 85 15.45 -2.34 -4.48
N PRO A 86 16.34 -1.38 -4.19
CA PRO A 86 17.67 -1.34 -4.78
C PRO A 86 18.62 -2.44 -4.25
N ALA A 87 18.28 -3.12 -3.14
CA ALA A 87 19.06 -4.28 -2.69
C ALA A 87 18.83 -5.51 -3.58
N GLY A 88 17.70 -5.55 -4.30
CA GLY A 88 17.37 -6.62 -5.23
C GLY A 88 18.00 -6.45 -6.61
N ASN A 89 17.29 -5.78 -7.52
CA ASN A 89 17.77 -5.64 -8.90
C ASN A 89 19.11 -4.87 -8.93
N LYS A 90 20.10 -5.38 -9.66
CA LYS A 90 21.49 -4.88 -9.71
C LYS A 90 22.24 -4.79 -8.36
N LYS A 91 21.61 -5.14 -7.24
CA LYS A 91 22.20 -5.40 -5.91
C LYS A 91 23.07 -4.26 -5.36
N TYR A 92 22.49 -3.07 -5.18
CA TYR A 92 23.19 -1.98 -4.49
C TYR A 92 23.49 -2.38 -3.04
N THR A 93 24.74 -2.22 -2.61
CA THR A 93 25.06 -2.35 -1.18
C THR A 93 24.47 -1.18 -0.38
N PRO A 94 24.31 -1.30 0.95
CA PRO A 94 23.86 -0.19 1.79
C PRO A 94 24.69 1.09 1.61
N GLU A 95 26.01 0.97 1.47
CA GLU A 95 26.93 2.09 1.27
C GLU A 95 26.73 2.75 -0.10
N GLN A 96 26.57 1.93 -1.14
CA GLN A 96 26.32 2.39 -2.50
C GLN A 96 24.99 3.12 -2.62
N TYR A 97 23.92 2.56 -2.03
CA TYR A 97 22.63 3.22 -1.95
C TYR A 97 22.74 4.55 -1.20
N LYS A 98 23.39 4.56 -0.03
CA LYS A 98 23.54 5.77 0.78
C LYS A 98 24.26 6.90 0.04
N GLU A 99 25.27 6.58 -0.77
CA GLU A 99 25.93 7.56 -1.64
C GLU A 99 24.96 8.14 -2.68
N VAL A 100 24.29 7.28 -3.45
CA VAL A 100 23.35 7.71 -4.50
C VAL A 100 22.20 8.52 -3.93
N PHE A 101 21.64 8.05 -2.81
CA PHE A 101 20.57 8.71 -2.08
C PHE A 101 20.94 10.14 -1.68
N ARG A 102 22.14 10.35 -1.10
CA ARG A 102 22.60 11.68 -0.70
C ARG A 102 22.72 12.65 -1.88
N ILE A 103 23.22 12.18 -3.01
CA ILE A 103 23.37 13.01 -4.22
C ILE A 103 22.00 13.40 -4.75
N MET A 104 21.13 12.41 -4.96
CA MET A 104 19.79 12.62 -5.51
C MET A 104 18.91 13.47 -4.58
N ALA A 105 18.89 13.19 -3.28
CA ALA A 105 18.09 13.93 -2.31
C ALA A 105 18.46 15.41 -2.25
N ARG A 106 19.76 15.74 -2.26
CA ARG A 106 20.22 17.14 -2.30
C ARG A 106 19.79 17.82 -3.59
N ALA A 107 19.92 17.14 -4.72
CA ALA A 107 19.55 17.67 -6.01
C ALA A 107 18.03 17.88 -6.17
N LEU A 108 17.21 16.94 -5.69
CA LEU A 108 15.77 17.09 -5.63
C LEU A 108 15.38 18.31 -4.78
N ARG A 109 15.98 18.45 -3.58
CA ARG A 109 15.71 19.58 -2.69
C ARG A 109 16.14 20.92 -3.31
N GLU A 110 17.27 20.95 -4.03
CA GLU A 110 17.72 22.14 -4.76
C GLU A 110 16.79 22.49 -5.92
N GLY A 111 16.27 21.48 -6.64
CA GLY A 111 15.33 21.67 -7.74
C GLY A 111 13.95 22.15 -7.26
N ASP A 112 13.46 21.62 -6.15
CA ASP A 112 12.21 22.08 -5.52
C ASP A 112 12.23 21.85 -3.99
N PRO A 113 12.26 22.93 -3.18
CA PRO A 113 12.26 22.79 -1.72
C PRO A 113 10.94 22.24 -1.16
N LYS A 114 9.83 22.24 -1.91
CA LYS A 114 8.52 21.73 -1.47
C LYS A 114 8.25 20.26 -1.84
N LEU A 115 9.05 19.67 -2.73
CA LEU A 115 8.90 18.26 -3.09
C LEU A 115 9.25 17.38 -1.90
N LYS A 116 8.36 16.44 -1.53
CA LYS A 116 8.66 15.46 -0.49
C LYS A 116 9.64 14.42 -1.01
N ILE A 117 10.67 14.11 -0.23
CA ILE A 117 11.66 13.08 -0.57
C ILE A 117 11.37 11.82 0.24
N VAL A 118 11.18 10.71 -0.45
CA VAL A 118 10.85 9.40 0.12
C VAL A 118 12.04 8.47 -0.06
N SER A 119 12.40 7.69 0.98
CA SER A 119 13.44 6.65 0.85
C SER A 119 12.97 5.52 -0.08
N CYS A 120 13.88 4.71 -0.62
CA CYS A 120 13.50 3.39 -1.14
C CYS A 120 12.81 2.54 -0.07
N ALA A 121 12.30 1.37 -0.46
CA ALA A 121 11.90 0.32 0.46
C ALA A 121 13.05 -0.04 1.40
N VAL A 122 12.85 0.24 2.69
CA VAL A 122 13.75 -0.17 3.76
C VAL A 122 13.08 -1.20 4.65
N GLN A 123 13.86 -1.82 5.53
CA GLN A 123 13.32 -2.65 6.61
C GLN A 123 14.19 -2.57 7.86
N ALA A 124 13.58 -2.77 9.02
CA ALA A 124 14.31 -2.92 10.27
C ALA A 124 15.17 -4.20 10.23
N GLY A 125 16.41 -4.11 10.71
CA GLY A 125 17.36 -5.23 10.70
C GLY A 125 18.27 -5.23 9.47
N LYS A 126 18.66 -6.42 9.01
CA LYS A 126 19.64 -6.59 7.92
C LYS A 126 18.98 -6.42 6.55
N THR A 127 19.79 -6.04 5.55
CA THR A 127 19.43 -6.10 4.13
C THR A 127 18.87 -7.47 3.79
N ASP A 128 17.79 -7.52 3.02
CA ASP A 128 17.33 -8.77 2.39
C ASP A 128 17.53 -8.72 0.87
N GLY A 129 16.81 -9.58 0.14
CA GLY A 129 16.89 -9.65 -1.31
C GLY A 129 16.27 -8.48 -2.06
N TYR A 130 15.65 -7.50 -1.39
CA TYR A 130 14.88 -6.41 -2.02
C TYR A 130 15.08 -5.07 -1.31
N CYS A 131 14.91 -5.05 0.02
CA CYS A 131 14.92 -3.87 0.87
C CYS A 131 16.32 -3.54 1.40
N GLN A 132 16.63 -2.25 1.50
CA GLN A 132 17.81 -1.77 2.22
C GLN A 132 17.60 -1.85 3.74
N PRO A 133 18.66 -1.99 4.55
CA PRO A 133 18.50 -1.91 6.00
C PRO A 133 18.19 -0.47 6.36
N ILE A 134 17.20 -0.25 7.23
CA ILE A 134 16.72 1.10 7.59
C ILE A 134 17.83 2.01 8.15
N ASP A 135 18.89 1.43 8.72
CA ASP A 135 20.07 2.14 9.22
C ASP A 135 20.82 2.96 8.14
N VAL A 136 20.59 2.70 6.83
CA VAL A 136 21.11 3.59 5.77
C VAL A 136 20.64 5.04 5.96
N LEU A 137 19.46 5.25 6.55
CA LEU A 137 18.85 6.54 6.82
C LEU A 137 19.37 7.20 8.11
N LYS A 138 20.11 6.47 8.94
CA LYS A 138 20.63 6.99 10.22
C LYS A 138 21.58 8.17 9.97
N GLY A 139 21.26 9.29 10.61
CA GLY A 139 22.00 10.56 10.45
C GLY A 139 21.64 11.35 9.19
N GLU A 140 20.67 10.90 8.38
CA GLU A 140 20.28 11.53 7.11
C GLU A 140 18.90 12.22 7.18
N SER A 141 18.33 12.45 8.37
CA SER A 141 16.95 12.95 8.55
C SER A 141 16.65 14.33 7.94
N ALA A 142 17.68 15.09 7.60
CA ALA A 142 17.57 16.35 6.86
C ALA A 142 17.40 16.15 5.33
N LEU A 143 17.66 14.94 4.82
CA LEU A 143 17.64 14.62 3.39
C LEU A 143 16.35 13.92 2.93
N TYR A 144 15.50 13.46 3.85
CA TYR A 144 14.21 12.86 3.52
C TYR A 144 13.08 13.39 4.37
N ASP A 145 11.88 13.23 3.84
CA ASP A 145 10.64 13.59 4.51
C ASP A 145 9.88 12.34 4.97
N VAL A 146 10.02 11.22 4.27
CA VAL A 146 9.25 9.99 4.51
C VAL A 146 10.16 8.76 4.51
N ILE A 147 9.89 7.83 5.43
CA ILE A 147 10.48 6.48 5.44
C ILE A 147 9.52 5.53 4.74
N ASN A 148 10.01 4.81 3.73
CA ASN A 148 9.20 3.87 2.96
C ASN A 148 9.49 2.40 3.31
N LEU A 149 8.46 1.57 3.27
CA LEU A 149 8.50 0.13 3.52
C LEU A 149 7.72 -0.58 2.42
N HIS A 150 8.18 -1.77 2.03
CA HIS A 150 7.36 -2.75 1.32
C HIS A 150 7.10 -3.93 2.26
N GLN A 151 5.89 -4.47 2.25
CA GLN A 151 5.58 -5.63 3.07
C GLN A 151 4.52 -6.50 2.42
N TYR A 152 4.95 -7.66 1.92
CA TYR A 152 4.06 -8.66 1.36
C TYR A 152 3.93 -9.84 2.31
N ALA A 153 2.69 -10.30 2.57
CA ALA A 153 2.42 -11.43 3.46
C ALA A 153 2.82 -12.77 2.82
N LEU A 154 4.12 -13.02 2.75
CA LEU A 154 4.76 -14.13 2.05
C LEU A 154 5.19 -15.21 3.06
N LEU A 155 4.35 -16.23 3.24
CA LEU A 155 4.62 -17.34 4.16
C LEU A 155 5.82 -18.18 3.71
N LYS A 156 6.00 -18.36 2.40
CA LYS A 156 7.17 -19.03 1.81
C LYS A 156 7.67 -18.27 0.60
N GLY A 157 8.99 -18.13 0.49
CA GLY A 157 9.64 -17.57 -0.70
C GLY A 157 9.65 -18.51 -1.91
N TRP A 158 10.59 -18.27 -2.81
CA TRP A 158 10.85 -19.14 -3.96
C TRP A 158 10.97 -20.62 -3.55
N PRO A 159 10.43 -21.58 -4.31
CA PRO A 159 9.74 -21.39 -5.60
C PRO A 159 8.23 -21.12 -5.48
N SER A 160 7.63 -21.32 -4.30
CA SER A 160 6.16 -21.32 -4.19
C SER A 160 5.52 -19.94 -4.08
N PHE A 161 6.24 -18.98 -3.50
CA PHE A 161 5.73 -17.65 -3.16
C PHE A 161 4.37 -17.65 -2.44
N GLU A 162 4.15 -18.65 -1.59
CA GLU A 162 2.89 -18.87 -0.88
C GLU A 162 2.54 -17.66 -0.01
N ARG A 163 1.39 -17.02 -0.30
CA ARG A 163 0.86 -15.89 0.47
C ARG A 163 0.05 -16.37 1.69
N THR A 164 -0.13 -15.49 2.67
CA THR A 164 -1.00 -15.75 3.84
C THR A 164 -1.76 -14.51 4.29
N PHE A 165 -2.77 -14.68 5.13
CA PHE A 165 -3.58 -13.59 5.68
C PHE A 165 -2.76 -12.68 6.62
N PRO A 166 -3.13 -11.38 6.77
CA PRO A 166 -2.30 -10.41 7.49
C PRO A 166 -2.17 -10.67 9.00
N GLU A 167 -3.05 -11.50 9.57
CA GLU A 167 -3.05 -11.89 10.99
C GLU A 167 -2.41 -13.27 11.25
N ASP A 168 -1.80 -13.91 10.25
CA ASP A 168 -1.19 -15.24 10.41
C ASP A 168 -0.07 -15.19 11.47
N PRO A 169 -0.17 -15.95 12.58
CA PRO A 169 0.85 -15.94 13.62
C PRO A 169 2.22 -16.44 13.15
N ASN A 170 2.28 -17.11 12.00
CA ASN A 170 3.53 -17.57 11.40
C ASN A 170 4.21 -16.52 10.53
N PHE A 171 3.57 -15.35 10.32
CA PHE A 171 4.13 -14.27 9.51
C PHE A 171 4.00 -12.91 10.19
N ARG A 172 5.08 -12.13 10.21
CA ARG A 172 5.12 -10.82 10.91
C ARG A 172 4.68 -9.67 10.01
N PHE A 173 3.47 -9.71 9.45
CA PHE A 173 2.98 -8.62 8.57
C PHE A 173 3.04 -7.25 9.26
N ILE A 174 2.30 -7.08 10.35
CA ILE A 174 2.33 -5.86 11.16
C ILE A 174 3.64 -5.70 11.94
N GLY A 175 4.27 -6.81 12.35
CA GLY A 175 5.47 -6.78 13.18
C GLY A 175 6.67 -6.08 12.53
N ILE A 176 6.88 -6.27 11.23
CA ILE A 176 7.96 -5.59 10.50
C ILE A 176 7.75 -4.07 10.46
N LEU A 177 6.50 -3.63 10.25
CA LEU A 177 6.15 -2.21 10.26
C LEU A 177 6.34 -1.60 11.66
N GLN A 178 6.00 -2.33 12.72
CA GLN A 178 6.23 -1.90 14.09
C GLN A 178 7.72 -1.77 14.43
N ASP A 179 8.56 -2.68 13.93
CA ASP A 179 10.01 -2.59 14.12
C ASP A 179 10.57 -1.32 13.42
N ALA A 180 10.05 -0.97 12.24
CA ALA A 180 10.41 0.26 11.53
C ALA A 180 9.90 1.54 12.24
N ILE A 181 8.68 1.52 12.78
CA ILE A 181 8.13 2.62 13.61
C ILE A 181 9.01 2.83 14.84
N ALA A 182 9.38 1.76 15.55
CA ALA A 182 10.26 1.83 16.71
C ALA A 182 11.65 2.40 16.35
N TRP A 183 12.19 2.03 15.19
CA TRP A 183 13.41 2.62 14.67
C TRP A 183 13.25 4.12 14.37
N ARG A 184 12.14 4.52 13.74
CA ARG A 184 11.81 5.91 13.40
C ARG A 184 11.72 6.75 14.67
N ASP A 185 11.03 6.27 15.70
CA ASP A 185 10.86 6.99 16.96
C ASP A 185 12.22 7.30 17.63
N GLN A 186 13.20 6.41 17.48
CA GLN A 186 14.52 6.56 18.06
C GLN A 186 15.48 7.42 17.22
N ASN A 187 15.42 7.31 15.89
CA ASN A 187 16.45 7.85 15.00
C ASN A 187 15.97 9.03 14.13
N ALA A 188 14.66 9.16 13.94
CA ALA A 188 14.04 10.14 13.05
C ALA A 188 12.62 10.54 13.54
N PRO A 189 12.49 11.03 14.79
CA PRO A 189 11.20 11.25 15.43
C PRO A 189 10.30 12.18 14.59
N GLY A 190 9.03 11.81 14.48
CA GLY A 190 8.02 12.58 13.75
C GLY A 190 8.05 12.44 12.22
N LYS A 191 9.00 11.71 11.63
CA LYS A 191 8.94 11.41 10.19
C LYS A 191 7.79 10.43 9.89
N PRO A 192 6.95 10.70 8.88
CA PRO A 192 5.97 9.74 8.39
C PRO A 192 6.61 8.43 7.94
N VAL A 193 5.88 7.34 8.17
CA VAL A 193 6.17 6.00 7.63
C VAL A 193 5.08 5.67 6.61
N TRP A 194 5.49 5.35 5.39
CA TRP A 194 4.60 4.90 4.31
C TRP A 194 4.88 3.42 3.99
N LEU A 195 3.83 2.72 3.57
CA LEU A 195 3.89 1.38 3.00
C LEU A 195 3.53 1.47 1.52
N THR A 196 4.49 1.72 0.62
CA THR A 196 4.19 1.95 -0.81
C THR A 196 3.88 0.68 -1.58
N GLU A 197 4.17 -0.49 -1.02
CA GLU A 197 3.77 -1.75 -1.63
C GLU A 197 3.36 -2.80 -0.59
N PHE A 198 2.14 -3.31 -0.75
CA PHE A 198 1.70 -4.59 -0.23
C PHE A 198 0.63 -5.16 -1.18
N GLY A 199 0.38 -6.47 -1.14
CA GLY A 199 -0.59 -7.08 -2.04
C GLY A 199 -0.58 -8.59 -2.03
N TYR A 200 -1.40 -9.15 -2.90
CA TYR A 200 -1.70 -10.58 -2.98
C TYR A 200 -1.94 -11.00 -4.41
N ASP A 201 -1.32 -12.10 -4.83
CA ASP A 201 -1.48 -12.68 -6.16
C ASP A 201 -2.67 -13.66 -6.18
N ALA A 202 -3.60 -13.42 -7.09
CA ALA A 202 -4.77 -14.26 -7.33
C ALA A 202 -5.00 -14.43 -8.83
N SER A 203 -4.40 -15.47 -9.39
CA SER A 203 -4.59 -15.91 -10.79
C SER A 203 -5.80 -16.82 -10.91
N SER A 204 -6.53 -16.71 -12.02
CA SER A 204 -7.55 -17.70 -12.40
C SER A 204 -6.94 -18.92 -13.11
N LYS A 205 -5.68 -18.83 -13.53
CA LYS A 205 -4.96 -19.86 -14.29
C LYS A 205 -4.14 -20.77 -13.39
N GLN A 206 -4.00 -22.02 -13.82
CA GLN A 206 -3.07 -22.96 -13.21
C GLN A 206 -1.62 -22.62 -13.56
N PRO A 207 -0.67 -22.84 -12.63
CA PRO A 207 0.74 -22.66 -12.92
C PRO A 207 1.22 -23.50 -14.11
N ALA A 208 2.08 -22.93 -14.94
CA ALA A 208 2.74 -23.67 -16.01
C ALA A 208 3.67 -24.77 -15.44
N PRO A 209 4.02 -25.82 -16.20
CA PRO A 209 4.87 -26.91 -15.71
C PRO A 209 6.22 -26.48 -15.13
N ASN A 210 6.79 -25.39 -15.66
CA ASN A 210 8.05 -24.79 -15.19
C ASN A 210 7.89 -23.88 -13.95
N ASN A 211 6.66 -23.65 -13.48
CA ASN A 211 6.33 -22.91 -12.27
C ASN A 211 5.33 -23.70 -11.39
N LYS A 212 5.36 -25.03 -11.45
CA LYS A 212 4.36 -25.92 -10.82
C LYS A 212 4.19 -25.77 -9.30
N ASP A 213 5.20 -25.22 -8.62
CA ASP A 213 5.20 -25.06 -7.16
C ASP A 213 4.52 -23.76 -6.72
N TRP A 214 4.17 -22.87 -7.68
CA TRP A 214 3.51 -21.60 -7.44
C TRP A 214 2.14 -21.79 -6.77
N LYS A 215 1.84 -20.94 -5.79
CA LYS A 215 0.59 -20.95 -5.04
C LYS A 215 -0.03 -19.56 -4.97
N ASP A 216 -1.08 -19.35 -5.75
CA ASP A 216 -1.94 -18.18 -5.62
C ASP A 216 -2.92 -18.31 -4.45
N CYS A 217 -3.37 -17.17 -3.94
CA CYS A 217 -4.60 -17.12 -3.17
C CYS A 217 -5.81 -17.08 -4.11
N THR A 218 -7.00 -17.40 -3.60
CA THR A 218 -8.24 -17.28 -4.39
C THR A 218 -8.63 -15.80 -4.55
N ASP A 219 -9.48 -15.48 -5.53
CA ASP A 219 -10.04 -14.12 -5.68
C ASP A 219 -10.77 -13.65 -4.40
N LEU A 220 -11.43 -14.56 -3.68
CA LEU A 220 -12.09 -14.28 -2.40
C LEU A 220 -11.06 -13.98 -1.30
N GLN A 221 -10.02 -14.80 -1.17
CA GLN A 221 -8.94 -14.59 -0.21
C GLN A 221 -8.24 -13.25 -0.48
N GLN A 222 -7.94 -12.93 -1.74
CA GLN A 222 -7.36 -11.64 -2.12
C GLN A 222 -8.23 -10.48 -1.62
N ALA A 223 -9.55 -10.55 -1.86
CA ALA A 223 -10.48 -9.52 -1.42
C ALA A 223 -10.51 -9.35 0.11
N GLN A 224 -10.61 -10.47 0.84
CA GLN A 224 -10.63 -10.47 2.31
C GLN A 224 -9.32 -9.95 2.89
N TRP A 225 -8.18 -10.47 2.42
CA TRP A 225 -6.86 -10.17 2.97
C TRP A 225 -6.43 -8.73 2.68
N ILE A 226 -6.80 -8.16 1.53
CA ILE A 226 -6.57 -6.73 1.24
C ILE A 226 -7.31 -5.86 2.24
N VAL A 227 -8.62 -6.06 2.41
CA VAL A 227 -9.42 -5.23 3.33
C VAL A 227 -8.94 -5.39 4.78
N ARG A 228 -8.65 -6.63 5.20
CA ARG A 228 -8.11 -6.92 6.53
C ARG A 228 -6.73 -6.35 6.77
N SER A 229 -5.90 -6.25 5.72
CA SER A 229 -4.60 -5.57 5.78
C SER A 229 -4.81 -4.09 6.07
N PHE A 230 -5.63 -3.38 5.28
CA PHE A 230 -5.94 -1.97 5.55
C PHE A 230 -6.50 -1.73 6.96
N LEU A 231 -7.46 -2.55 7.41
CA LEU A 231 -8.01 -2.45 8.76
C LEU A 231 -6.93 -2.64 9.83
N SER A 232 -6.04 -3.63 9.67
CA SER A 232 -4.93 -3.87 10.59
C SER A 232 -3.90 -2.75 10.59
N LEU A 233 -3.64 -2.16 9.42
CA LEU A 233 -2.73 -1.02 9.24
C LEU A 233 -3.26 0.25 9.90
N CYS A 234 -4.59 0.46 9.97
CA CYS A 234 -5.17 1.57 10.73
C CYS A 234 -4.86 1.52 12.24
N ALA A 235 -4.43 0.37 12.76
CA ALA A 235 -4.15 0.16 14.18
C ALA A 235 -2.69 0.46 14.58
N ILE A 236 -1.86 0.93 13.63
CA ILE A 236 -0.45 1.28 13.86
C ILE A 236 -0.13 2.65 13.28
N ASP A 237 1.00 3.23 13.68
CA ASP A 237 1.41 4.59 13.29
C ASP A 237 2.09 4.63 11.93
N ILE A 238 1.33 4.31 10.88
CA ILE A 238 1.71 4.58 9.48
C ILE A 238 0.77 5.62 8.87
N GLU A 239 1.31 6.48 8.01
CA GLU A 239 0.54 7.61 7.44
C GLU A 239 -0.19 7.22 6.15
N ARG A 240 0.43 6.36 5.32
CA ARG A 240 -0.13 5.93 4.03
C ARG A 240 0.22 4.47 3.73
N ALA A 241 -0.68 3.76 3.06
CA ALA A 241 -0.46 2.42 2.54
C ALA A 241 -1.03 2.31 1.12
N TYR A 242 -0.24 1.75 0.21
CA TYR A 242 -0.56 1.65 -1.22
C TYR A 242 -0.65 0.18 -1.60
N LEU A 243 -1.79 -0.19 -2.19
CA LEU A 243 -2.02 -1.53 -2.67
C LEU A 243 -1.34 -1.71 -4.03
N TYR A 244 -0.46 -2.70 -4.11
CA TYR A 244 0.01 -3.26 -5.37
C TYR A 244 -0.99 -4.37 -5.78
N PHE A 245 -1.79 -4.23 -6.85
CA PHE A 245 -1.76 -3.20 -7.90
C PHE A 245 -3.17 -2.98 -8.49
N PHE A 246 -3.34 -1.99 -9.38
CA PHE A 246 -4.67 -1.69 -9.92
C PHE A 246 -5.16 -2.72 -10.95
N ASN A 247 -4.28 -3.20 -11.85
CA ASN A 247 -4.64 -4.12 -12.93
C ASN A 247 -3.56 -5.17 -13.22
N ASP A 248 -3.98 -6.41 -13.49
CA ASP A 248 -3.09 -7.51 -13.87
C ASP A 248 -3.46 -8.19 -15.21
N GLY A 249 -2.56 -9.04 -15.71
CA GLY A 249 -2.73 -9.84 -16.94
C GLY A 249 -3.11 -11.30 -16.68
N ASP A 250 -3.50 -11.64 -15.45
CA ASP A 250 -3.87 -12.98 -15.00
C ASP A 250 -2.78 -14.04 -15.22
N SER A 251 -1.64 -13.93 -14.54
CA SER A 251 -0.58 -14.92 -14.65
C SER A 251 -0.16 -15.46 -13.28
N PRO A 252 -0.04 -16.79 -13.10
CA PRO A 252 0.41 -17.41 -11.86
C PRO A 252 1.94 -17.29 -11.73
N SER A 253 2.40 -16.10 -11.36
CA SER A 253 3.80 -15.76 -11.14
C SER A 253 3.94 -14.49 -10.29
N PHE A 254 5.14 -14.25 -9.77
CA PHE A 254 5.41 -13.18 -8.81
C PHE A 254 4.92 -11.82 -9.30
N HIS A 255 3.93 -11.26 -8.59
CA HIS A 255 3.30 -9.96 -8.87
C HIS A 255 2.51 -9.87 -10.19
N ALA A 256 2.26 -10.99 -10.88
CA ALA A 256 1.61 -10.98 -12.19
C ALA A 256 0.09 -11.20 -12.14
N SER A 257 -0.48 -11.35 -10.93
CA SER A 257 -1.93 -11.43 -10.69
C SER A 257 -2.37 -10.64 -9.44
N SER A 258 -1.62 -9.59 -9.11
CA SER A 258 -1.83 -8.73 -7.94
C SER A 258 -2.91 -7.66 -8.11
N GLY A 259 -3.53 -7.55 -9.29
CA GLY A 259 -4.51 -6.51 -9.62
C GLY A 259 -5.77 -6.61 -8.75
N ILE A 260 -6.43 -5.47 -8.51
CA ILE A 260 -7.86 -5.46 -8.15
C ILE A 260 -8.76 -5.61 -9.40
N THR A 261 -8.22 -5.33 -10.59
CA THR A 261 -8.81 -5.71 -11.86
C THR A 261 -7.92 -6.72 -12.59
N ARG A 262 -8.54 -7.54 -13.44
CA ARG A 262 -7.92 -8.53 -14.32
C ARG A 262 -8.25 -8.16 -15.75
N ASN A 263 -7.27 -7.76 -16.54
CA ASN A 263 -7.48 -7.24 -17.91
C ASN A 263 -8.52 -6.09 -17.96
N MET A 264 -8.45 -5.19 -16.98
CA MET A 264 -9.35 -4.06 -16.73
C MET A 264 -10.77 -4.44 -16.29
N GLU A 265 -11.05 -5.73 -16.07
CA GLU A 265 -12.32 -6.19 -15.50
C GLU A 265 -12.23 -6.34 -13.97
N PRO A 266 -13.22 -5.87 -13.20
CA PRO A 266 -13.21 -5.98 -11.73
C PRO A 266 -13.08 -7.41 -11.20
N LYS A 267 -12.12 -7.66 -10.30
CA LYS A 267 -12.07 -8.86 -9.45
C LYS A 267 -12.93 -8.66 -8.20
N MET A 268 -13.06 -9.70 -7.37
CA MET A 268 -13.75 -9.59 -6.07
C MET A 268 -13.15 -8.49 -5.18
N SER A 269 -11.82 -8.34 -5.22
CA SER A 269 -11.08 -7.32 -4.48
C SER A 269 -11.43 -5.88 -4.89
N TYR A 270 -11.83 -5.64 -6.13
CA TYR A 270 -12.32 -4.33 -6.57
C TYR A 270 -13.59 -3.92 -5.81
N TRP A 271 -14.56 -4.83 -5.71
CA TRP A 271 -15.84 -4.56 -5.04
C TRP A 271 -15.66 -4.42 -3.52
N ALA A 272 -14.82 -5.26 -2.93
CA ALA A 272 -14.44 -5.16 -1.53
C ALA A 272 -13.78 -3.81 -1.20
N MET A 273 -12.83 -3.36 -2.04
CA MET A 273 -12.17 -2.06 -1.89
C MET A 273 -13.15 -0.90 -2.07
N ALA A 274 -14.00 -0.93 -3.10
CA ALA A 274 -15.01 0.10 -3.31
C ALA A 274 -15.95 0.24 -2.10
N HIS A 275 -16.33 -0.87 -1.47
CA HIS A 275 -17.12 -0.87 -0.24
C HIS A 275 -16.35 -0.31 0.95
N LEU A 276 -15.08 -0.68 1.14
CA LEU A 276 -14.21 -0.14 2.18
C LEU A 276 -14.13 1.40 2.09
N TYR A 277 -13.82 1.93 0.91
CA TYR A 277 -13.74 3.38 0.68
C TYR A 277 -15.07 4.08 0.96
N LYS A 278 -16.18 3.54 0.45
CA LYS A 278 -17.52 4.09 0.69
C LYS A 278 -17.92 4.07 2.17
N SER A 279 -17.50 3.02 2.89
CA SER A 279 -17.92 2.79 4.27
C SER A 279 -17.10 3.59 5.28
N LEU A 280 -15.79 3.71 5.06
CA LEU A 280 -14.85 4.28 6.03
C LEU A 280 -14.10 5.53 5.54
N GLY A 281 -14.30 6.01 4.30
CA GLY A 281 -13.55 7.16 3.76
C GLY A 281 -13.59 8.41 4.65
N ASP A 282 -14.76 8.70 5.23
CA ASP A 282 -14.98 9.81 6.16
C ASP A 282 -14.73 9.46 7.64
N TYR A 283 -14.29 8.24 7.93
CA TYR A 283 -14.09 7.75 9.28
C TYR A 283 -12.60 7.53 9.58
N ARG A 284 -12.22 7.63 10.85
CA ARG A 284 -10.86 7.33 11.33
C ARG A 284 -10.93 6.34 12.47
N MET A 285 -9.96 5.43 12.53
CA MET A 285 -9.88 4.47 13.62
C MET A 285 -9.70 5.21 14.94
N LYS A 286 -10.50 4.83 15.93
CA LYS A 286 -10.51 5.43 17.26
C LYS A 286 -9.99 4.49 18.32
N SER A 287 -10.38 3.21 18.26
CA SER A 287 -9.94 2.23 19.25
C SER A 287 -10.10 0.79 18.77
N VAL A 288 -9.29 -0.09 19.34
CA VAL A 288 -9.48 -1.54 19.28
C VAL A 288 -10.46 -1.94 20.39
N ILE A 289 -11.61 -2.49 20.03
CA ILE A 289 -12.60 -3.03 20.99
C ILE A 289 -12.22 -4.46 21.37
N GLU A 290 -11.83 -5.26 20.37
CA GLU A 290 -11.31 -6.61 20.54
C GLU A 290 -10.23 -6.91 19.52
N LYS A 291 -9.23 -7.68 19.94
CA LYS A 291 -8.16 -8.19 19.08
C LYS A 291 -7.69 -9.55 19.60
N ASP A 292 -8.44 -10.59 19.25
CA ASP A 292 -8.11 -11.99 19.57
C ASP A 292 -7.91 -12.80 18.28
N THR A 293 -6.70 -13.30 18.05
CA THR A 293 -6.34 -14.08 16.86
C THR A 293 -7.05 -15.43 16.76
N LYS A 294 -7.67 -15.90 17.86
CA LYS A 294 -8.48 -17.12 17.88
C LYS A 294 -9.98 -16.83 17.92
N GLY A 295 -10.37 -15.57 18.06
CA GLY A 295 -11.74 -15.11 18.24
C GLY A 295 -12.10 -14.08 17.18
N ALA A 296 -12.24 -12.82 17.61
CA ALA A 296 -12.63 -11.73 16.73
C ALA A 296 -11.64 -10.58 16.79
N TYR A 297 -11.53 -9.86 15.67
CA TYR A 297 -11.08 -8.49 15.68
C TYR A 297 -12.30 -7.58 15.55
N VAL A 298 -12.38 -6.56 16.41
CA VAL A 298 -13.46 -5.56 16.41
C VAL A 298 -12.84 -4.19 16.60
N PHE A 299 -12.85 -3.36 15.55
CA PHE A 299 -12.26 -2.02 15.58
C PHE A 299 -13.37 -0.96 15.49
N GLU A 300 -13.25 0.09 16.30
CA GLU A 300 -14.14 1.25 16.29
C GLU A 300 -13.54 2.36 15.43
N PHE A 301 -14.35 2.84 14.50
CA PHE A 301 -14.09 4.01 13.68
C PHE A 301 -15.10 5.10 14.00
N VAL A 302 -14.67 6.35 13.99
CA VAL A 302 -15.50 7.54 14.24
C VAL A 302 -15.49 8.45 13.02
N ASN A 303 -16.64 9.04 12.70
CA ASN A 303 -16.72 9.99 11.59
C ASN A 303 -15.93 11.27 11.91
N GLY A 304 -15.14 11.75 10.94
CA GLY A 304 -14.27 12.91 11.13
C GLY A 304 -15.00 14.24 11.38
N GLN A 305 -16.28 14.35 10.98
CA GLN A 305 -17.11 15.54 11.18
C GLN A 305 -18.17 15.35 12.27
N TYR A 306 -18.65 14.12 12.48
CA TYR A 306 -19.74 13.80 13.39
C TYR A 306 -19.33 12.76 14.44
N PRO A 307 -18.77 13.17 15.60
CA PRO A 307 -18.19 12.25 16.59
C PRO A 307 -19.17 11.24 17.22
N THR A 308 -20.47 11.45 17.08
CA THR A 308 -21.53 10.53 17.53
C THR A 308 -21.79 9.39 16.55
N LYS A 309 -21.32 9.51 15.30
CA LYS A 309 -21.46 8.47 14.26
C LYS A 309 -20.25 7.55 14.30
N LEU A 310 -20.51 6.29 14.61
CA LEU A 310 -19.51 5.24 14.72
C LEU A 310 -19.73 4.15 13.67
N VAL A 311 -18.65 3.49 13.30
CA VAL A 311 -18.68 2.20 12.63
C VAL A 311 -17.82 1.22 13.42
N TRP A 312 -18.42 0.13 13.88
CA TRP A 312 -17.66 -1.01 14.34
C TRP A 312 -17.45 -1.96 13.17
N VAL A 313 -16.19 -2.33 12.92
CA VAL A 313 -15.82 -3.30 11.88
C VAL A 313 -15.34 -4.56 12.57
N ALA A 314 -16.02 -5.68 12.31
CA ALA A 314 -15.79 -6.96 12.98
C ALA A 314 -15.55 -8.09 11.98
N TRP A 315 -14.52 -8.91 12.23
CA TRP A 315 -14.19 -10.05 11.38
C TRP A 315 -13.50 -11.17 12.17
N SER A 316 -13.50 -12.36 11.57
CA SER A 316 -12.67 -13.50 12.00
C SER A 316 -11.24 -13.29 11.47
N PRO A 317 -10.22 -13.10 12.33
CA PRO A 317 -8.84 -12.86 11.92
C PRO A 317 -8.10 -14.17 11.59
N THR A 318 -8.78 -15.12 10.94
CA THR A 318 -8.25 -16.44 10.59
C THR A 318 -8.09 -16.57 9.06
N GLY A 319 -7.48 -17.65 8.59
CA GLY A 319 -7.40 -17.99 7.16
C GLY A 319 -7.93 -19.40 6.89
N ARG A 320 -8.96 -19.80 7.63
CA ARG A 320 -9.52 -21.17 7.67
C ARG A 320 -11.05 -21.17 7.48
N GLU A 321 -11.61 -20.08 6.97
CA GLU A 321 -13.03 -19.89 6.71
C GLU A 321 -13.87 -20.11 7.98
N LEU A 322 -13.33 -19.69 9.13
CA LEU A 322 -14.01 -19.88 10.41
C LEU A 322 -15.23 -18.97 10.49
N GLU A 323 -16.40 -19.58 10.61
CA GLU A 323 -17.62 -18.91 11.00
C GLU A 323 -17.87 -19.06 12.50
N MET A 324 -18.17 -17.96 13.17
CA MET A 324 -18.50 -17.99 14.60
C MET A 324 -19.62 -17.00 14.94
N GLN A 325 -20.43 -17.37 15.92
CA GLN A 325 -21.42 -16.47 16.50
C GLN A 325 -20.80 -15.70 17.65
N LYS A 326 -21.05 -14.39 17.72
CA LYS A 326 -20.55 -13.53 18.78
C LYS A 326 -21.60 -12.51 19.20
N ASP A 327 -21.72 -12.31 20.50
CA ASP A 327 -22.54 -11.25 21.07
C ASP A 327 -21.67 -9.99 21.27
N LEU A 328 -22.11 -8.86 20.72
CA LEU A 328 -21.45 -7.57 20.86
C LEU A 328 -22.40 -6.58 21.53
N LYS A 329 -21.98 -6.01 22.66
CA LYS A 329 -22.68 -4.91 23.30
C LYS A 329 -22.33 -3.59 22.61
N ILE A 330 -23.24 -3.05 21.82
CA ILE A 330 -23.00 -1.80 21.07
C ILE A 330 -23.23 -0.56 21.97
N PRO A 331 -22.46 0.53 21.80
CA PRO A 331 -22.48 1.67 22.69
C PRO A 331 -23.56 2.71 22.36
N GLY A 332 -24.51 2.40 21.47
CA GLY A 332 -25.52 3.33 20.97
C GLY A 332 -26.59 2.62 20.14
N LYS A 333 -27.39 3.40 19.42
CA LYS A 333 -28.45 2.90 18.55
C LYS A 333 -27.85 2.25 17.30
N LEU A 334 -28.25 1.01 17.01
CA LEU A 334 -27.96 0.37 15.73
C LEU A 334 -28.66 1.12 14.59
N ILE A 335 -27.90 1.56 13.59
CA ILE A 335 -28.43 2.22 12.39
C ILE A 335 -28.60 1.22 11.25
N LYS A 336 -27.55 0.45 10.96
CA LYS A 336 -27.53 -0.61 9.94
C LYS A 336 -26.31 -1.50 10.11
N ALA A 337 -26.30 -2.64 9.42
CA ALA A 337 -25.11 -3.45 9.26
C ALA A 337 -24.96 -3.95 7.82
N GLU A 338 -23.73 -4.03 7.35
CA GLU A 338 -23.39 -4.50 6.00
C GLU A 338 -22.17 -5.43 6.01
N ARG A 339 -22.24 -6.51 5.25
CA ARG A 339 -21.10 -7.37 4.94
C ARG A 339 -20.34 -6.81 3.75
N MET A 340 -19.02 -6.91 3.78
CA MET A 340 -18.16 -6.66 2.61
C MET A 340 -18.65 -7.47 1.39
N PRO A 341 -19.00 -6.82 0.26
CA PRO A 341 -19.38 -7.50 -0.98
C PRO A 341 -18.15 -7.97 -1.77
N THR A 342 -18.38 -8.92 -2.66
CA THR A 342 -17.41 -9.47 -3.61
C THR A 342 -17.85 -9.31 -5.08
N THR A 343 -19.08 -8.86 -5.30
CA THR A 343 -19.60 -8.54 -6.64
C THR A 343 -20.40 -7.23 -6.63
N LYS A 344 -20.68 -6.69 -7.82
CA LYS A 344 -21.41 -5.41 -7.99
C LYS A 344 -22.80 -5.41 -7.35
N ASP A 345 -23.54 -6.48 -7.55
CA ASP A 345 -24.97 -6.57 -7.23
C ASP A 345 -25.26 -7.41 -5.97
N GLU A 346 -24.21 -7.72 -5.20
CA GLU A 346 -24.33 -8.47 -3.95
C GLU A 346 -25.10 -7.66 -2.90
N LYS A 347 -26.12 -8.27 -2.28
CA LYS A 347 -26.84 -7.67 -1.17
C LYS A 347 -25.93 -7.68 0.07
N THR A 348 -25.48 -6.50 0.48
CA THR A 348 -24.59 -6.35 1.64
C THR A 348 -25.33 -6.31 2.97
N ALA A 349 -26.62 -5.94 3.00
CA ALA A 349 -27.36 -5.70 4.23
C ALA A 349 -27.45 -6.96 5.11
N VAL A 350 -27.07 -6.81 6.39
CA VAL A 350 -27.20 -7.85 7.42
C VAL A 350 -28.23 -7.39 8.45
N ALA A 351 -29.28 -8.19 8.63
CA ALA A 351 -30.31 -7.92 9.63
C ALA A 351 -29.77 -8.25 11.03
N LEU A 352 -29.59 -7.22 11.85
CA LEU A 352 -29.23 -7.36 13.26
C LEU A 352 -30.34 -6.70 14.11
N THR A 353 -30.70 -7.34 15.21
CA THR A 353 -31.66 -6.80 16.17
C THR A 353 -30.98 -6.77 17.55
N PRO A 354 -30.78 -5.58 18.14
CA PRO A 354 -30.28 -5.49 19.52
C PRO A 354 -31.29 -6.05 20.51
N ASP A 355 -30.81 -6.72 21.55
CA ASP A 355 -31.62 -7.08 22.71
C ASP A 355 -31.85 -5.87 23.65
N ASP A 356 -32.59 -6.08 24.75
CA ASP A 356 -32.90 -5.04 25.74
C ASP A 356 -31.65 -4.46 26.44
N LYS A 357 -30.48 -5.08 26.28
CA LYS A 357 -29.19 -4.65 26.82
C LYS A 357 -28.29 -4.01 25.75
N ASN A 358 -28.83 -3.72 24.56
CA ASN A 358 -28.10 -3.26 23.38
C ASN A 358 -27.01 -4.25 22.93
N THR A 359 -27.26 -5.54 23.07
CA THR A 359 -26.39 -6.61 22.57
C THR A 359 -26.90 -7.09 21.23
N VAL A 360 -26.05 -7.10 20.21
CA VAL A 360 -26.34 -7.70 18.91
C VAL A 360 -25.59 -9.01 18.77
N ARG A 361 -26.30 -10.06 18.34
CA ARG A 361 -25.68 -11.33 17.95
C ARG A 361 -25.27 -11.27 16.49
N ILE A 362 -24.00 -11.46 16.22
CA ILE A 362 -23.42 -11.38 14.87
C ILE A 362 -22.80 -12.71 14.45
N GLN A 363 -22.88 -13.01 13.16
CA GLN A 363 -22.05 -14.05 12.53
C GLN A 363 -20.75 -13.39 12.04
N LEU A 364 -19.62 -13.82 12.56
CA LEU A 364 -18.30 -13.45 12.10
C LEU A 364 -17.84 -14.43 11.03
N THR A 365 -17.26 -13.88 9.98
CA THR A 365 -16.57 -14.59 8.91
C THR A 365 -15.29 -13.82 8.59
N GLU A 366 -14.48 -14.31 7.67
CA GLU A 366 -13.29 -13.59 7.18
C GLU A 366 -13.63 -12.37 6.32
N SER A 367 -14.89 -12.23 5.88
CA SER A 367 -15.40 -11.04 5.22
C SER A 367 -15.90 -10.04 6.29
N PRO A 368 -15.30 -8.84 6.40
CA PRO A 368 -15.65 -7.88 7.45
C PRO A 368 -17.13 -7.48 7.46
N LEU A 369 -17.69 -7.40 8.66
CA LEU A 369 -19.01 -6.87 8.97
C LEU A 369 -18.86 -5.45 9.50
N TYR A 370 -19.55 -4.50 8.88
CA TYR A 370 -19.59 -3.10 9.27
C TYR A 370 -20.91 -2.83 9.98
N ILE A 371 -20.86 -2.26 11.19
CA ILE A 371 -22.03 -2.00 12.04
C ILE A 371 -22.04 -0.50 12.34
N TRP A 372 -22.98 0.23 11.74
CA TRP A 372 -23.13 1.66 11.95
C TRP A 372 -23.95 1.92 13.21
N ILE A 373 -23.43 2.76 14.08
CA ILE A 373 -23.97 3.01 15.41
C ILE A 373 -24.00 4.53 15.62
N GLU A 374 -25.09 5.04 16.18
CA GLU A 374 -25.21 6.44 16.58
C GLU A 374 -25.38 6.52 18.10
N LYS A 375 -24.50 7.29 18.75
CA LYS A 375 -24.51 7.49 20.20
C LYS A 375 -25.57 8.47 20.67
#